data_AF-A0A7C1N8K3-F1
#
_entry.id   AF-A0A7C1N8K3-F1
#
_cell.length_a   1.000
_cell.length_b   1.000
_cell.length_c   1.000
_cell.angle_alpha   90.00
_cell.angle_beta   90.00
_cell.angle_gamma   90.00
#
_symmetry.space_group_name_H-M   'P 1'
#
loop_
_entity.id
_entity.type
_entity.pdbx_description
1 polymer ?
#
loop_
_entity_poly.entity_id
_entity_poly.type
_entity_poly.pdbx_seq_one_letter_code
_entity_poly.pdbx_strand_id
1 'polypeptide(L)' 'MITLLLLFAFVVVGLLLFSRWVIRIGEKDKKVTHDKPKAVDILQERYMHGEIDEATFKAIKKDLG' A
#
# COMPACT_ATOMS: atom_id res chain seq x y z
N MET A 1 -0.63 36.74 -14.54
CA MET A 1 -0.85 35.55 -15.38
C MET A 1 0.22 34.48 -15.13
N ILE A 2 1.50 34.78 -15.34
CA ILE A 2 2.62 33.82 -15.19
C ILE A 2 2.82 33.31 -13.74
N THR A 3 2.57 34.14 -12.73
CA THR A 3 2.67 33.74 -11.31
C THR A 3 1.69 32.63 -10.91
N LEU A 4 0.47 32.62 -11.48
CA LEU A 4 -0.51 31.55 -11.27
C LEU A 4 -0.04 30.23 -11.89
N LEU A 5 0.57 30.30 -13.07
CA LEU A 5 1.14 29.12 -13.75
C LEU A 5 2.36 28.56 -13.00
N LEU A 6 3.20 29.43 -12.44
CA LEU A 6 4.35 29.03 -11.60
C LEU A 6 3.89 28.32 -10.32
N LEU A 7 2.90 28.88 -9.61
CA LEU A 7 2.34 28.24 -8.43
C LEU A 7 1.70 26.88 -8.77
N PHE A 8 1.02 26.79 -9.90
CA PHE A 8 0.44 25.53 -10.37
C PHE A 8 1.51 24.48 -10.70
N ALA A 9 2.56 24.86 -11.43
CA ALA A 9 3.69 23.98 -11.72
C ALA A 9 4.35 23.47 -10.42
N PHE A 10 4.49 24.34 -9.42
CA PHE A 10 5.04 23.97 -8.11
C PHE A 10 4.19 22.93 -7.38
N VAL A 11 2.87 23.10 -7.41
CA VAL A 11 1.92 22.12 -6.83
C VAL A 11 2.03 20.78 -7.56
N VAL A 12 2.04 20.76 -8.89
CA VAL A 12 2.15 19.53 -9.68
C VAL A 12 3.47 18.80 -9.42
N VAL A 13 4.60 19.52 -9.40
CA VAL A 13 5.91 18.94 -9.08
C VAL A 13 5.93 18.37 -7.66
N GLY A 14 5.37 19.10 -6.68
CA GLY A 14 5.22 18.62 -5.32
C GLY A 14 4.40 17.34 -5.23
N LEU A 15 3.30 17.24 -5.98
CA LEU A 15 2.42 16.08 -6.04
C LEU A 15 3.13 14.85 -6.67
N LEU A 16 3.90 15.06 -7.73
CA LEU A 16 4.69 14.00 -8.38
C LEU A 16 5.79 13.48 -7.45
N LEU A 17 6.52 14.37 -6.77
CA LEU A 17 7.56 14.01 -5.81
C LEU A 17 6.96 13.29 -4.60
N PHE A 18 5.84 13.78 -4.07
CA PHE A 18 5.12 13.17 -2.97
C PHE A 18 4.63 11.77 -3.34
N SER A 19 3.98 11.62 -4.49
CA SER A 19 3.53 10.32 -4.99
C SER A 19 4.68 9.34 -5.18
N ARG A 20 5.80 9.80 -5.76
CA ARG A 20 7.01 8.99 -5.93
C ARG A 20 7.63 8.59 -4.58
N TRP A 21 7.56 9.46 -3.59
CA TRP A 21 8.07 9.23 -2.23
C TRP A 21 7.21 8.21 -1.48
N VAL A 22 5.88 8.31 -1.56
CA VAL A 22 4.92 7.35 -0.98
C VAL A 22 5.16 5.94 -1.53
N ILE A 23 5.30 5.80 -2.86
CA ILE A 23 5.60 4.51 -3.49
C ILE A 23 6.96 3.97 -3.02
N ARG A 24 7.97 4.83 -2.91
CA ARG A 24 9.32 4.43 -2.47
C ARG A 24 9.38 4.02 -1.00
N ILE A 25 8.54 4.60 -0.13
CA ILE A 25 8.40 4.13 1.26
C ILE A 25 7.81 2.72 1.26
N GLY A 26 6.74 2.50 0.49
CA GLY A 26 6.14 1.17 0.35
C GLY A 26 7.08 0.13 -0.30
N GLU A 27 8.04 0.54 -1.13
CA GLU A 27 9.05 -0.35 -1.73
C GLU A 27 10.25 -0.64 -0.81
N LYS A 28 10.60 0.26 0.13
CA LYS A 28 11.69 0.00 1.08
C LYS A 28 11.33 -1.09 2.10
N ASP A 29 10.05 -1.23 2.43
CA ASP A 29 9.54 -2.37 3.22
C ASP A 29 9.48 -3.69 2.42
N LYS A 30 9.45 -3.63 1.08
CA LYS A 30 9.36 -4.83 0.23
C LYS A 30 10.68 -5.55 -0.01
N LYS A 31 11.80 -5.03 0.49
CA LYS A 31 13.10 -5.72 0.40
C LYS A 31 13.38 -6.70 1.55
N VAL A 32 12.49 -6.83 2.54
CA VAL A 32 12.67 -7.77 3.66
C VAL A 32 11.64 -8.90 3.68
N THR A 33 10.59 -8.89 2.85
CA THR A 33 9.56 -9.94 2.93
C THR A 33 8.97 -10.27 1.57
N HIS A 34 9.67 -11.10 0.79
CA HIS A 34 9.12 -11.66 -0.44
C HIS A 34 8.08 -12.78 -0.19
N ASP A 35 7.82 -13.14 1.09
CA ASP A 35 6.94 -14.26 1.48
C ASP A 35 5.61 -13.82 2.15
N LYS A 36 5.60 -12.77 3.00
CA LYS A 36 4.38 -12.31 3.71
C LYS A 36 3.28 -11.67 2.85
N PRO A 37 3.56 -10.80 1.85
CA PRO A 37 2.49 -10.02 1.23
C PRO A 37 1.49 -10.93 0.49
N LYS A 38 1.98 -11.98 -0.18
CA LYS A 38 1.10 -12.93 -0.88
C LYS A 38 0.19 -13.71 0.07
N ALA A 39 0.70 -14.15 1.22
CA ALA A 39 -0.11 -14.95 2.15
C ALA A 39 -1.29 -14.15 2.73
N VAL A 40 -1.05 -12.90 3.13
CA VAL A 40 -2.10 -12.03 3.67
C VAL A 40 -3.08 -11.59 2.58
N ASP A 41 -2.60 -11.28 1.38
CA ASP A 41 -3.45 -10.91 0.24
C ASP A 41 -4.38 -12.06 -0.16
N ILE A 42 -3.86 -13.30 -0.23
CA ILE A 42 -4.66 -14.51 -0.54
C ILE A 42 -5.70 -14.79 0.57
N LEU A 43 -5.37 -14.53 1.83
CA LEU A 43 -6.32 -14.68 2.95
C LEU A 43 -7.44 -13.64 2.88
N GLN A 44 -7.10 -12.39 2.52
CA GLN A 44 -8.08 -11.32 2.37
C GLN A 44 -9.03 -11.57 1.20
N GLU A 45 -8.52 -12.11 0.08
CA GLU A 45 -9.32 -12.49 -1.09
C GLU A 45 -10.35 -13.57 -0.75
N ARG A 46 -9.99 -14.56 0.07
CA ARG A 46 -10.91 -15.62 0.52
C ARG A 46 -11.89 -15.20 1.60
N TYR A 47 -11.51 -14.26 2.45
CA TYR A 47 -12.44 -13.59 3.37
C TYR A 47 -13.52 -12.82 2.59
N MET A 48 -13.11 -12.05 1.57
CA MET A 48 -14.03 -11.34 0.67
C MET A 48 -14.93 -12.29 -0.12
N HIS A 49 -14.42 -13.46 -0.51
CA HIS A 49 -15.19 -14.53 -1.13
C HIS A 49 -16.12 -15.28 -0.15
N GLY A 50 -16.01 -15.03 1.16
CA GLY A 50 -16.79 -15.72 2.20
C GLY A 50 -16.38 -17.17 2.43
N GLU A 51 -15.26 -17.62 1.88
CA GLU A 51 -14.73 -18.98 2.08
C GLU A 51 -14.08 -19.14 3.47
N ILE A 52 -13.71 -18.03 4.12
CA ILE A 52 -13.02 -18.01 5.41
C ILE A 52 -13.73 -17.03 6.35
N ASP A 53 -14.00 -17.48 7.57
CA ASP A 53 -14.61 -16.70 8.64
C ASP A 53 -13.64 -15.66 9.23
N GLU A 54 -14.19 -14.55 9.77
CA GLU A 54 -13.41 -13.47 10.38
C GLU A 54 -12.51 -13.97 11.51
N ALA A 55 -12.96 -14.98 12.28
CA ALA A 55 -12.17 -15.58 13.36
C ALA A 55 -10.92 -16.28 12.84
N THR A 56 -11.03 -17.02 11.73
CA THR A 56 -9.90 -17.72 11.10
C THR A 56 -8.93 -16.74 10.45
N PHE A 57 -9.46 -15.70 9.78
CA PHE A 57 -8.64 -14.61 9.24
C PHE A 57 -7.80 -13.93 10.32
N LYS A 58 -8.43 -13.63 11.46
CA LYS A 58 -7.78 -12.94 12.58
C LYS A 58 -6.73 -13.81 13.28
N ALA A 59 -6.96 -15.11 13.40
CA ALA A 59 -5.99 -16.06 13.95
C ALA A 59 -4.74 -16.16 13.08
N ILE A 60 -4.91 -16.35 11.76
CA ILE A 60 -3.78 -16.48 10.83
C ILE A 60 -3.04 -15.15 10.67
N LYS A 61 -3.75 -14.02 10.65
CA LYS A 61 -3.14 -12.68 10.63
C LYS A 61 -2.26 -12.43 11.87
N LYS A 62 -2.65 -12.96 13.03
CA LYS A 62 -1.88 -12.84 14.28
C LYS A 62 -0.65 -13.77 14.28
N ASP A 63 -0.77 -14.94 13.68
CA ASP A 63 0.33 -15.91 13.54
C ASP A 63 1.38 -15.45 12.51
N LEU A 64 0.92 -14.80 11.44
CA LEU A 64 1.74 -14.07 10.47
C LEU A 64 2.22 -12.72 11.01
N GLY A 65 2.05 -12.42 12.30
CA GLY A 65 2.48 -11.19 12.96
C GLY A 65 3.93 -11.24 13.37
#